data_AF-A0A925WGR9-F1
#
_entry.id   AF-A0A925WGR9-F1
#
_cell.length_a   1.000
_cell.length_b   1.000
_cell.length_c   1.000
_cell.angle_alpha   90.00
_cell.angle_beta   90.00
_cell.angle_gamma   90.00
#
_symmetry.space_group_name_H-M   'P 1'
#
loop_
_entity.id
_entity.type
_entity.pdbx_description
1 polymer ?
#
loop_
_entity_poly.entity_id
_entity_poly.type
_entity_poly.pdbx_seq_one_letter_code
_entity_poly.pdbx_strand_id
1 'polypeptide(L)'
;MAHRKREKRTSRISVVISLLFHAVLIAGLFFLAAREGMLGKELKKIAVTMVPKEKPTEKPKEKLPEPKPEVEEPKAEPPKVAAVQPEIARSTPPPGPATGIAAPPSIAPPANAIAAFDFEGGKAVETSSDPDVLYKGYLEYTLRSRWNRPVDLDDANYVAEAEVAVDASGRLLNSVWKRGSGNSAWDNSVKKVLSETGNIGRPPPNGFPKKVLVRFDVLVATEVGIE
;
A
#
# COMPACT_ATOMS: atom_id res chain seq x y z
N MET A 1 -2.95 -63.56 -5.44
CA MET A 1 -2.28 -62.65 -4.47
C MET A 1 -0.82 -62.34 -4.86
N ALA A 2 -0.53 -61.80 -6.06
CA ALA A 2 0.87 -61.62 -6.51
C ALA A 2 1.24 -60.26 -7.12
N HIS A 3 0.37 -59.24 -7.07
CA HIS A 3 0.68 -57.93 -7.68
C HIS A 3 1.20 -56.86 -6.69
N ARG A 4 1.06 -57.06 -5.38
CA ARG A 4 1.32 -56.00 -4.38
C ARG A 4 2.81 -55.70 -4.08
N LYS A 5 3.73 -56.54 -4.59
CA LYS A 5 5.18 -56.43 -4.28
C LYS A 5 5.95 -55.54 -5.28
N ARG A 6 5.45 -55.39 -6.51
CA ARG A 6 6.13 -54.64 -7.60
C ARG A 6 5.99 -53.12 -7.44
N GLU A 7 4.82 -52.67 -6.99
CA GLU A 7 4.46 -51.26 -6.78
C GLU A 7 5.32 -50.56 -5.69
N LYS A 8 5.72 -51.31 -4.65
CA LYS A 8 6.58 -50.76 -3.59
C LYS A 8 8.02 -50.50 -4.03
N ARG A 9 8.54 -51.22 -5.05
CA ARG A 9 9.92 -51.04 -5.54
C ARG A 9 10.02 -49.88 -6.54
N THR A 10 9.03 -49.69 -7.41
CA THR A 10 8.97 -48.56 -8.34
C THR A 10 8.78 -47.23 -7.61
N SER A 11 7.99 -47.21 -6.53
CA SER A 11 7.83 -46.03 -5.67
C SER A 11 9.13 -45.60 -4.96
N ARG A 12 9.98 -46.56 -4.53
CA ARG A 12 11.28 -46.22 -3.92
C ARG A 12 12.26 -45.65 -4.95
N ILE A 13 12.23 -46.17 -6.17
CA ILE A 13 13.11 -45.70 -7.26
C ILE A 13 12.71 -44.28 -7.69
N SER A 14 11.41 -43.98 -7.82
CA SER A 14 10.96 -42.62 -8.15
C SER A 14 11.30 -41.61 -7.05
N VAL A 15 11.22 -42.00 -5.78
CA VAL A 15 11.63 -41.16 -4.65
C VAL A 15 13.14 -40.90 -4.66
N VAL A 16 13.97 -41.93 -4.90
CA VAL A 16 15.43 -41.76 -4.99
C VAL A 16 15.84 -40.89 -6.17
N ILE A 17 15.20 -41.07 -7.34
CA ILE A 17 15.46 -40.24 -8.53
C ILE A 17 15.05 -38.79 -8.27
N SER A 18 13.89 -38.56 -7.67
CA SER A 18 13.45 -37.21 -7.30
C SER A 18 14.41 -36.55 -6.32
N LEU A 19 14.86 -37.28 -5.29
CA LEU A 19 15.81 -36.77 -4.32
C LEU A 19 17.15 -36.39 -4.96
N LEU A 20 17.67 -37.24 -5.87
CA LEU A 20 18.90 -36.95 -6.61
C LEU A 20 18.74 -35.73 -7.53
N PHE A 21 17.61 -35.61 -8.22
CA PHE A 21 17.33 -34.46 -9.09
C PHE A 21 17.32 -33.14 -8.30
N HIS A 22 16.63 -33.11 -7.16
CA HIS A 22 16.59 -31.92 -6.31
C HIS A 22 17.95 -31.63 -5.68
N ALA A 23 18.71 -32.65 -5.27
CA ALA A 23 20.05 -32.46 -4.76
C ALA A 23 20.99 -31.82 -5.79
N VAL A 24 20.89 -32.22 -7.06
CA VAL A 24 21.67 -31.61 -8.15
C VAL A 24 21.22 -30.17 -8.43
N LEU A 25 19.92 -29.89 -8.42
CA LEU A 25 19.39 -28.52 -8.56
C LEU A 25 19.89 -27.60 -7.44
N ILE A 26 19.79 -28.05 -6.19
CA ILE A 26 20.26 -27.29 -5.03
C ILE A 26 21.77 -27.06 -5.10
N ALA A 27 22.55 -28.09 -5.45
CA ALA A 27 23.99 -27.98 -5.61
C ALA A 27 24.36 -27.00 -6.75
N GLY A 28 23.64 -27.03 -7.87
CA GLY A 28 23.82 -26.10 -8.98
C GLY A 28 23.53 -24.65 -8.59
N LEU A 29 22.41 -24.40 -7.90
CA LEU A 29 22.06 -23.08 -7.37
C LEU A 29 23.09 -22.58 -6.35
N PHE A 30 23.55 -23.46 -5.46
CA PHE A 30 24.58 -23.12 -4.48
C PHE A 30 25.92 -22.79 -5.13
N PHE A 31 26.33 -23.56 -6.14
CA PHE A 31 27.54 -23.32 -6.91
C PHE A 31 27.47 -21.97 -7.66
N LEU A 32 26.31 -21.65 -8.25
CA LEU A 32 26.09 -20.35 -8.92
C LEU A 32 26.14 -19.19 -7.92
N ALA A 33 25.43 -19.31 -6.79
CA ALA A 33 25.43 -18.30 -5.74
C ALA A 33 26.82 -18.06 -5.13
N ALA A 34 27.62 -19.13 -4.98
CA ALA A 34 29.00 -19.05 -4.53
C ALA A 34 29.89 -18.35 -5.57
N ARG A 35 29.71 -18.65 -6.86
CA ARG A 35 30.48 -18.05 -7.97
C ARG A 35 30.13 -16.58 -8.21
N GLU A 36 28.86 -16.19 -8.05
CA GLU A 36 28.39 -14.81 -8.16
C GLU A 36 28.73 -13.94 -6.93
N GLY A 37 29.40 -14.52 -5.91
CA GLY A 37 29.86 -13.80 -4.73
C GLY A 37 28.72 -13.30 -3.83
N MET A 38 27.50 -13.81 -3.99
CA MET A 38 26.35 -13.45 -3.16
C MET A 38 26.50 -13.95 -1.72
N LEU A 39 27.14 -15.11 -1.50
CA LEU A 39 27.37 -15.65 -0.15
C LEU A 39 28.35 -14.80 0.70
N GLY A 40 29.40 -14.23 0.08
CA GLY A 40 30.39 -13.44 0.82
C GLY A 40 29.88 -12.05 1.26
N LYS A 41 28.94 -11.46 0.51
CA LYS A 41 28.35 -10.14 0.82
C LYS A 41 27.42 -10.20 2.04
N GLU A 42 26.63 -11.26 2.15
CA GLU A 42 25.72 -11.46 3.28
C GLU A 42 26.48 -11.79 4.58
N LEU A 43 27.56 -12.60 4.51
CA LEU A 43 28.40 -12.87 5.69
C LEU A 43 29.08 -11.61 6.24
N LYS A 44 29.50 -10.67 5.37
CA LYS A 44 30.05 -9.38 5.82
C LYS A 44 29.01 -8.48 6.49
N LYS A 45 27.76 -8.50 6.05
CA LYS A 45 26.68 -7.73 6.70
C LYS A 45 26.40 -8.24 8.11
N ILE A 46 26.38 -9.56 8.31
CA ILE A 46 26.14 -10.18 9.63
C ILE A 46 27.27 -9.81 10.61
N ALA A 47 28.53 -9.78 10.15
CA ALA A 47 29.67 -9.39 10.97
C ALA A 47 29.63 -7.91 11.41
N VAL A 48 29.12 -7.00 10.57
CA VAL A 48 29.01 -5.57 10.91
C VAL A 48 27.88 -5.31 11.91
N THR A 49 26.83 -6.12 11.93
CA THR A 49 25.74 -6.03 12.93
C THR A 49 26.07 -6.62 14.30
N MET A 50 27.19 -7.32 14.45
CA MET A 50 27.61 -7.97 15.71
C MET A 50 28.85 -7.33 16.36
N VAL A 51 29.04 -6.03 16.21
CA VAL A 51 29.87 -5.25 17.14
C VAL A 51 28.94 -4.47 18.07
N PRO A 52 28.58 -5.03 19.25
CA PRO A 52 28.02 -4.25 20.35
C PRO A 52 29.00 -3.14 20.70
N LYS A 53 28.66 -1.91 20.29
CA LYS A 53 29.35 -0.71 20.72
C LYS A 53 29.04 -0.50 22.19
N GLU A 54 30.04 -0.76 23.02
CA GLU A 54 30.09 -0.41 24.43
C GLU A 54 29.64 1.04 24.66
N LYS A 55 28.71 1.22 25.60
CA LYS A 55 28.80 2.28 26.61
C LYS A 55 28.01 1.88 27.85
N PRO A 56 28.68 1.53 28.96
CA PRO A 56 28.09 1.50 30.29
C PRO A 56 28.14 2.91 30.95
N THR A 57 27.27 3.13 31.94
CA THR A 57 27.23 4.27 32.91
C THR A 57 26.49 5.52 32.35
N GLU A 58 25.48 6.15 32.98
CA GLU A 58 25.15 6.32 34.40
C GLU A 58 23.69 6.83 34.60
N LYS A 59 23.26 6.84 35.85
CA LYS A 59 21.90 6.89 36.43
C LYS A 59 21.13 8.24 36.37
N PRO A 60 19.81 8.23 36.68
CA PRO A 60 18.83 9.30 36.46
C PRO A 60 18.82 10.37 37.56
N LYS A 61 18.46 11.61 37.20
CA LYS A 61 18.15 12.71 38.13
C LYS A 61 16.83 13.39 37.77
N GLU A 62 15.80 12.94 38.48
CA GLU A 62 14.73 13.70 39.13
C GLU A 62 14.98 15.21 39.30
N LYS A 63 14.05 16.05 38.82
CA LYS A 63 13.30 17.05 39.63
C LYS A 63 12.41 17.94 38.75
N LEU A 64 11.09 17.76 38.91
CA LEU A 64 10.08 18.82 38.85
C LEU A 64 10.48 19.97 39.79
N PRO A 65 10.16 21.23 39.44
CA PRO A 65 9.03 21.84 40.16
C PRO A 65 8.17 22.78 39.29
N GLU A 66 6.85 22.63 39.40
CA GLU A 66 5.87 23.70 39.15
C GLU A 66 5.99 24.80 40.22
N PRO A 67 5.68 26.06 39.87
CA PRO A 67 4.74 26.79 40.71
C PRO A 67 3.79 27.72 39.92
N LYS A 68 2.49 27.43 40.06
CA LYS A 68 1.35 28.27 40.52
C LYS A 68 1.11 29.72 40.01
N PRO A 69 -0.16 30.17 40.05
CA PRO A 69 -0.84 30.97 39.02
C PRO A 69 -1.09 32.44 39.42
N GLU A 70 -1.37 33.28 38.42
CA GLU A 70 -1.85 34.67 38.56
C GLU A 70 -2.86 34.87 37.41
N VAL A 71 -4.17 34.73 37.64
CA VAL A 71 -5.12 35.79 38.08
C VAL A 71 -5.00 37.06 37.25
N GLU A 72 -5.87 37.24 36.26
CA GLU A 72 -6.81 38.37 36.26
C GLU A 72 -7.88 38.20 35.18
N GLU A 73 -9.04 38.74 35.51
CA GLU A 73 -10.38 38.53 34.97
C GLU A 73 -10.68 39.40 33.70
N PRO A 74 -11.86 39.25 33.10
CA PRO A 74 -12.13 39.42 31.67
C PRO A 74 -12.60 40.83 31.29
N LYS A 75 -12.62 41.14 29.98
CA LYS A 75 -13.46 42.24 29.48
C LYS A 75 -13.93 42.04 28.02
N ALA A 76 -15.23 41.73 27.92
CA ALA A 76 -16.25 42.25 27.00
C ALA A 76 -16.01 42.32 25.47
N GLU A 77 -16.73 41.43 24.75
CA GLU A 77 -17.81 41.69 23.74
C GLU A 77 -17.59 42.63 22.50
N PRO A 78 -18.40 42.47 21.42
CA PRO A 78 -17.96 42.36 20.00
C PRO A 78 -18.53 43.54 19.17
N PRO A 79 -18.99 43.41 17.90
CA PRO A 79 -18.44 42.86 16.64
C PRO A 79 -18.26 43.98 15.58
N LYS A 80 -17.56 43.71 14.45
CA LYS A 80 -17.77 44.53 13.23
C LYS A 80 -17.80 43.69 11.96
N VAL A 81 -18.97 43.75 11.33
CA VAL A 81 -19.39 43.23 10.03
C VAL A 81 -18.60 43.91 8.91
N ALA A 82 -18.16 43.16 7.91
CA ALA A 82 -18.21 43.56 6.50
C ALA A 82 -17.95 42.36 5.60
N ALA A 83 -18.95 42.07 4.76
CA ALA A 83 -18.96 41.04 3.74
C ALA A 83 -17.97 41.34 2.61
N VAL A 84 -17.36 40.31 2.04
CA VAL A 84 -16.73 40.37 0.71
C VAL A 84 -17.32 39.25 -0.14
N GLN A 85 -18.10 39.63 -1.13
CA GLN A 85 -18.57 38.77 -2.22
C GLN A 85 -17.41 38.52 -3.19
N PRO A 86 -17.30 37.32 -3.81
CA PRO A 86 -16.31 37.06 -4.85
C PRO A 86 -16.83 37.51 -6.23
N GLU A 87 -16.07 38.41 -6.87
CA GLU A 87 -16.29 38.85 -8.24
C GLU A 87 -15.79 37.80 -9.24
N ILE A 88 -16.68 37.41 -10.14
CA ILE A 88 -16.46 36.47 -11.23
C ILE A 88 -15.86 37.25 -12.40
N ALA A 89 -14.63 36.94 -12.80
CA ALA A 89 -14.06 37.44 -14.05
C ALA A 89 -13.67 36.27 -14.95
N ARG A 90 -14.55 36.01 -15.93
CA ARG A 90 -14.23 35.26 -17.15
C ARG A 90 -13.28 36.11 -17.99
N SER A 91 -12.12 35.57 -18.36
CA SER A 91 -11.23 36.18 -19.35
C SER A 91 -11.14 35.28 -20.58
N THR A 92 -11.75 35.75 -21.66
CA THR A 92 -11.58 35.33 -23.05
C THR A 92 -10.16 35.62 -23.57
N PRO A 93 -9.68 34.91 -24.61
CA PRO A 93 -8.29 35.00 -25.08
C PRO A 93 -8.05 36.23 -25.97
N PRO A 94 -6.86 36.88 -25.93
CA PRO A 94 -6.51 37.93 -26.87
C PRO A 94 -5.92 37.39 -28.18
N PRO A 95 -6.08 38.14 -29.29
CA PRO A 95 -5.66 37.77 -30.64
C PRO A 95 -4.15 37.98 -30.86
N GLY A 96 -3.56 37.20 -31.76
CA GLY A 96 -2.14 37.30 -32.11
C GLY A 96 -1.78 38.51 -32.99
N PRO A 97 -0.49 38.79 -33.14
CA PRO A 97 0.06 39.43 -34.34
C PRO A 97 1.13 38.58 -35.05
N ALA A 98 1.27 38.85 -36.34
CA ALA A 98 2.08 38.15 -37.31
C ALA A 98 3.59 38.46 -37.23
N THR A 99 4.37 37.45 -37.65
CA THR A 99 5.64 37.47 -38.41
C THR A 99 6.86 38.25 -37.88
N GLY A 100 7.94 37.50 -37.68
CA GLY A 100 9.29 37.90 -38.12
C GLY A 100 10.38 37.83 -37.06
N ILE A 101 11.16 36.73 -37.05
CA ILE A 101 12.63 36.70 -37.07
C ILE A 101 13.04 35.22 -37.07
N ALA A 102 13.82 34.85 -38.10
CA ALA A 102 14.32 33.50 -38.32
C ALA A 102 15.40 33.14 -37.29
N ALA A 103 15.20 32.01 -36.60
CA ALA A 103 16.24 31.26 -35.92
C ALA A 103 16.27 29.84 -36.54
N PRO A 104 17.45 29.23 -36.76
CA PRO A 104 17.55 27.91 -37.38
C PRO A 104 16.80 26.86 -36.54
N PRO A 105 16.09 25.91 -37.17
CA PRO A 105 15.32 24.92 -36.42
C PRO A 105 16.28 24.06 -35.59
N SER A 106 16.15 24.16 -34.26
CA SER A 106 16.63 23.12 -33.36
C SER A 106 15.80 21.88 -33.66
N ILE A 107 16.41 20.91 -34.34
CA ILE A 107 15.81 19.60 -34.61
C ILE A 107 15.79 18.86 -33.27
N ALA A 108 14.71 19.04 -32.50
CA ALA A 108 14.36 18.07 -31.49
C ALA A 108 14.10 16.74 -32.21
N PRO A 109 14.69 15.61 -31.79
CA PRO A 109 14.27 14.32 -32.30
C PRO A 109 12.77 14.20 -32.07
N PRO A 110 12.00 13.66 -33.05
CA PRO A 110 10.56 13.52 -32.90
C PRO A 110 10.28 12.80 -31.59
N ALA A 111 9.33 13.32 -30.80
CA ALA A 111 8.82 12.58 -29.66
C ALA A 111 8.40 11.21 -30.18
N ASN A 112 9.15 10.17 -29.82
CA ASN A 112 8.71 8.80 -30.06
C ASN A 112 7.35 8.68 -29.38
N ALA A 113 6.29 8.72 -30.19
CA ALA A 113 4.97 8.33 -29.76
C ALA A 113 5.09 6.87 -29.35
N ILE A 114 5.29 6.65 -28.05
CA ILE A 114 5.07 5.33 -27.47
C ILE A 114 3.63 5.02 -27.83
N ALA A 115 3.43 3.99 -28.66
CA ALA A 115 2.10 3.53 -29.01
C ALA A 115 1.31 3.36 -27.72
N ALA A 116 0.09 3.89 -27.66
CA ALA A 116 -0.82 3.56 -26.59
C ALA A 116 -0.95 2.03 -26.58
N PHE A 117 -0.38 1.40 -25.55
CA PHE A 117 -0.48 -0.04 -25.38
C PHE A 117 -1.93 -0.35 -25.02
N ASP A 118 -2.67 -0.82 -25.99
CA ASP A 118 -4.02 -1.32 -25.79
C ASP A 118 -3.90 -2.74 -25.22
N PHE A 119 -3.99 -2.86 -23.89
CA PHE A 119 -3.98 -4.15 -23.22
C PHE A 119 -5.36 -4.79 -23.43
N GLU A 120 -5.48 -5.58 -24.50
CA GLU A 120 -6.69 -6.34 -24.80
C GLU A 120 -6.99 -7.31 -23.64
N GLY A 121 -7.93 -6.92 -22.78
CA GLY A 121 -8.32 -7.67 -21.57
C GLY A 121 -7.90 -7.06 -20.22
N GLY A 122 -7.17 -5.93 -20.20
CA GLY A 122 -6.85 -5.20 -18.97
C GLY A 122 -7.89 -4.13 -18.68
N LYS A 123 -8.49 -4.14 -17.47
CA LYS A 123 -9.28 -2.99 -16.99
C LYS A 123 -8.47 -1.71 -17.18
N ALA A 124 -9.11 -0.62 -17.59
CA ALA A 124 -8.50 0.70 -17.69
C ALA A 124 -7.69 0.99 -16.42
N VAL A 125 -6.36 0.96 -16.53
CA VAL A 125 -5.49 1.34 -15.45
C VAL A 125 -5.57 2.86 -15.40
N GLU A 126 -6.45 3.37 -14.54
CA GLU A 126 -6.46 4.80 -14.26
C GLU A 126 -5.12 5.16 -13.62
N THR A 127 -4.22 5.70 -14.43
CA THR A 127 -2.99 6.32 -13.96
C THR A 127 -3.36 7.66 -13.33
N SER A 128 -3.83 7.61 -12.09
CA SER A 128 -3.92 8.82 -11.27
C SER A 128 -2.54 9.16 -10.73
N SER A 129 -2.15 10.42 -10.89
CA SER A 129 -0.92 10.97 -10.30
C SER A 129 -1.18 11.50 -8.87
N ASP A 130 -2.42 11.45 -8.39
CA ASP A 130 -2.78 11.91 -7.05
C ASP A 130 -2.30 10.89 -5.99
N PRO A 131 -1.40 11.28 -5.06
CA PRO A 131 -0.90 10.39 -4.02
C PRO A 131 -2.01 9.82 -3.14
N ASP A 132 -3.10 10.56 -2.90
CA ASP A 132 -4.19 10.11 -2.02
C ASP A 132 -5.00 8.98 -2.69
N VAL A 133 -5.29 9.13 -3.98
CA VAL A 133 -5.94 8.11 -4.80
C VAL A 133 -5.12 6.83 -4.85
N LEU A 134 -3.81 6.96 -5.09
CA LEU A 134 -2.88 5.85 -5.15
C LEU A 134 -2.80 5.12 -3.79
N TYR A 135 -2.73 5.88 -2.70
CA TYR A 135 -2.66 5.28 -1.37
C TYR A 135 -3.97 4.60 -0.97
N LYS A 136 -5.13 5.18 -1.30
CA LYS A 136 -6.43 4.52 -1.11
C LYS A 136 -6.51 3.19 -1.88
N GLY A 137 -6.12 3.19 -3.16
CA GLY A 137 -6.07 1.95 -3.95
C GLY A 137 -5.13 0.90 -3.34
N TYR A 138 -3.97 1.34 -2.85
CA TYR A 138 -3.04 0.45 -2.14
C TYR A 138 -3.62 -0.10 -0.83
N LEU A 139 -4.33 0.72 -0.06
CA LEU A 139 -5.00 0.32 1.19
C LEU A 139 -6.05 -0.75 0.92
N GLU A 140 -6.92 -0.50 -0.06
CA GLU A 140 -7.97 -1.44 -0.48
C GLU A 140 -7.37 -2.75 -1.00
N TYR A 141 -6.36 -2.67 -1.85
CA TYR A 141 -5.64 -3.83 -2.35
C TYR A 141 -5.00 -4.66 -1.23
N THR A 142 -4.35 -3.99 -0.26
CA THR A 142 -3.67 -4.69 0.84
C THR A 142 -4.67 -5.37 1.76
N LEU A 143 -5.80 -4.73 2.05
CA LEU A 143 -6.86 -5.34 2.86
C LEU A 143 -7.52 -6.51 2.14
N ARG A 144 -7.82 -6.37 0.85
CA ARG A 144 -8.45 -7.44 0.05
C ARG A 144 -7.52 -8.62 -0.19
N SER A 145 -6.22 -8.38 -0.40
CA SER A 145 -5.25 -9.47 -0.60
C SER A 145 -5.01 -10.31 0.66
N ARG A 146 -5.22 -9.72 1.85
CA ARG A 146 -5.16 -10.43 3.13
C ARG A 146 -6.48 -11.06 3.54
N TRP A 147 -7.57 -10.69 2.88
CA TRP A 147 -8.88 -11.15 3.23
C TRP A 147 -9.14 -12.55 2.67
N ASN A 148 -9.42 -13.49 3.57
CA ASN A 148 -9.81 -14.84 3.19
C ASN A 148 -11.31 -14.87 2.85
N ARG A 149 -11.62 -14.67 1.56
CA ARG A 149 -12.98 -14.67 1.03
C ARG A 149 -13.62 -16.06 1.17
N PRO A 150 -14.83 -16.17 1.73
CA PRO A 150 -15.58 -17.43 1.73
C PRO A 150 -15.84 -17.92 0.30
N VAL A 151 -15.49 -19.18 -0.01
CA VAL A 151 -15.62 -19.74 -1.37
C VAL A 151 -16.95 -20.44 -1.63
N ASP A 152 -17.72 -20.76 -0.58
CA ASP A 152 -18.99 -21.50 -0.68
C ASP A 152 -20.22 -20.58 -0.76
N LEU A 153 -20.04 -19.31 -1.13
CA LEU A 153 -21.10 -18.31 -1.19
C LEU A 153 -21.20 -17.71 -2.60
N ASP A 154 -22.43 -17.54 -3.09
CA ASP A 154 -22.70 -16.67 -4.25
C ASP A 154 -22.53 -15.22 -3.82
N ASP A 155 -21.35 -14.68 -4.12
CA ASP A 155 -20.87 -13.42 -3.60
C ASP A 155 -20.89 -12.28 -4.61
N ALA A 156 -21.51 -12.50 -5.77
CA ALA A 156 -21.64 -11.50 -6.83
C ALA A 156 -22.24 -10.17 -6.35
N ASN A 157 -23.11 -10.21 -5.34
CA ASN A 157 -23.84 -9.04 -4.83
C ASN A 157 -23.45 -8.63 -3.40
N TYR A 158 -22.49 -9.32 -2.76
CA TYR A 158 -22.11 -8.99 -1.39
C TYR A 158 -21.16 -7.80 -1.37
N VAL A 159 -21.59 -6.76 -0.65
CA VAL A 159 -20.83 -5.52 -0.49
C VAL A 159 -20.85 -5.12 0.98
N ALA A 160 -19.70 -5.21 1.63
CA ALA A 160 -19.51 -4.68 2.98
C ALA A 160 -18.68 -3.38 2.91
N GLU A 161 -19.01 -2.40 3.74
CA GLU A 161 -18.27 -1.15 3.83
C GLU A 161 -17.81 -0.91 5.27
N ALA A 162 -16.51 -0.68 5.41
CA ALA A 162 -15.90 -0.34 6.67
C ALA A 162 -15.09 0.95 6.51
N GLU A 163 -15.29 1.88 7.44
CA GLU A 163 -14.46 3.06 7.55
C GLU A 163 -13.21 2.70 8.35
N VAL A 164 -12.04 2.89 7.77
CA VAL A 164 -10.76 2.50 8.35
C VAL A 164 -9.94 3.76 8.62
N ALA A 165 -9.33 3.82 9.80
CA ALA A 165 -8.39 4.87 10.16
C ALA A 165 -6.95 4.35 10.17
N VAL A 166 -6.04 5.09 9.52
CA VAL A 166 -4.63 4.73 9.40
C VAL A 166 -3.77 5.83 10.05
N ASP A 167 -2.76 5.43 10.82
CA ASP A 167 -1.81 6.36 11.43
C ASP A 167 -0.68 6.76 10.47
N ALA A 168 0.11 7.77 10.86
CA ALA A 168 1.25 8.25 10.07
C ALA A 168 2.35 7.19 9.81
N SER A 169 2.32 6.05 10.52
CA SER A 169 3.23 4.92 10.32
C SER A 169 2.65 3.82 9.43
N GLY A 170 1.40 3.96 8.97
CA GLY A 170 0.71 2.94 8.17
C GLY A 170 0.04 1.84 8.99
N ARG A 171 -0.13 2.03 10.31
CA ARG A 171 -0.88 1.10 11.17
C ARG A 171 -2.37 1.41 11.13
N LEU A 172 -3.18 0.35 11.12
CA LEU A 172 -4.61 0.46 11.30
C LEU A 172 -4.89 0.76 12.77
N LEU A 173 -5.59 1.86 13.02
CA LEU A 173 -5.96 2.26 14.39
C LEU A 173 -7.27 1.61 14.80
N ASN A 174 -8.34 1.97 14.09
CA ASN A 174 -9.69 1.51 14.37
C ASN A 174 -10.44 1.38 13.05
N SER A 175 -11.39 0.44 13.02
CA SER A 175 -12.36 0.33 11.94
C SER A 175 -13.77 0.51 12.49
N VAL A 176 -14.59 1.25 11.76
CA VAL A 176 -15.99 1.49 12.07
C VAL A 176 -16.81 0.80 10.99
N TRP A 177 -17.66 -0.13 11.39
CA TRP A 177 -18.57 -0.79 10.47
C TRP A 177 -19.63 0.19 9.99
N LYS A 178 -19.77 0.35 8.66
CA LYS A 178 -20.78 1.24 8.06
C LYS A 178 -21.93 0.46 7.46
N ARG A 179 -21.60 -0.55 6.65
CA ARG A 179 -22.60 -1.35 5.94
C ARG A 179 -22.21 -2.83 5.94
N GLY A 180 -23.15 -3.69 6.30
CA GLY A 180 -23.01 -5.13 6.17
C GLY A 180 -23.41 -5.62 4.77
N SER A 181 -22.89 -6.77 4.38
CA SER A 181 -23.19 -7.42 3.10
C SER A 181 -24.56 -8.10 3.05
N GLY A 182 -25.23 -8.24 4.19
CA GLY A 182 -26.43 -9.05 4.34
C GLY A 182 -26.14 -10.53 4.63
N ASN A 183 -24.88 -10.94 4.63
CA ASN A 183 -24.45 -12.28 4.99
C ASN A 183 -23.48 -12.27 6.19
N SER A 184 -23.76 -13.07 7.21
CA SER A 184 -22.95 -13.11 8.43
C SER A 184 -21.57 -13.72 8.22
N ALA A 185 -21.42 -14.72 7.34
CA ALA A 185 -20.12 -15.34 7.07
C ALA A 185 -19.19 -14.36 6.36
N TRP A 186 -19.71 -13.59 5.41
CA TRP A 186 -18.98 -12.51 4.75
C TRP A 186 -18.59 -11.42 5.74
N ASP A 187 -19.54 -10.90 6.51
CA ASP A 187 -19.28 -9.83 7.48
C ASP A 187 -18.25 -10.24 8.54
N ASN A 188 -18.31 -11.49 9.01
CA ASN A 188 -17.34 -12.04 9.95
C ASN A 188 -15.94 -12.15 9.33
N SER A 189 -15.85 -12.56 8.06
CA SER A 189 -14.56 -12.63 7.36
C SER A 189 -13.91 -11.26 7.19
N VAL A 190 -14.71 -10.22 6.92
CA VAL A 190 -14.23 -8.82 6.81
C VAL A 190 -13.79 -8.29 8.18
N LYS A 191 -14.57 -8.51 9.24
CA LYS A 191 -14.18 -8.13 10.60
C LYS A 191 -12.89 -8.82 11.02
N LYS A 192 -12.73 -10.09 10.68
CA LYS A 192 -11.52 -10.87 10.94
C LYS A 192 -10.31 -10.24 10.28
N VAL A 193 -10.35 -9.94 8.98
CA VAL A 193 -9.19 -9.31 8.31
C VAL A 193 -8.87 -7.92 8.85
N LEU A 194 -9.88 -7.12 9.22
CA LEU A 194 -9.66 -5.80 9.82
C LEU A 194 -8.99 -5.90 11.20
N SER A 195 -9.32 -6.94 11.97
CA SER A 195 -8.69 -7.20 13.27
C SER A 195 -7.29 -7.81 13.15
N GLU A 196 -7.05 -8.65 12.14
CA GLU A 196 -5.75 -9.29 11.90
C GLU A 196 -4.76 -8.33 11.22
N THR A 197 -5.27 -7.38 10.44
CA THR A 197 -4.47 -6.39 9.73
C THR A 197 -4.13 -5.21 10.65
N GLY A 198 -3.08 -5.37 11.47
CA GLY A 198 -2.58 -4.27 12.31
C GLY A 198 -1.72 -3.24 11.57
N ASN A 199 -0.97 -3.65 10.53
CA ASN A 199 -0.07 -2.78 9.78
C ASN A 199 -0.17 -3.03 8.27
N ILE A 200 -0.41 -1.97 7.49
CA ILE A 200 -0.52 -2.03 6.02
C ILE A 200 0.88 -2.03 5.38
N GLY A 201 1.90 -1.47 6.04
CA GLY A 201 3.31 -1.53 5.66
C GLY A 201 3.84 -0.29 4.94
N ARG A 202 2.96 0.58 4.41
CA ARG A 202 3.35 1.91 3.91
C ARG A 202 2.61 3.01 4.67
N PRO A 203 3.30 4.08 5.07
CA PRO A 203 2.65 5.24 5.67
C PRO A 203 1.79 5.99 4.63
N PRO A 204 0.68 6.62 5.08
CA PRO A 204 -0.12 7.47 4.21
C PRO A 204 0.66 8.71 3.74
N PRO A 205 0.36 9.24 2.55
CA PRO A 205 0.91 10.51 2.09
C PRO A 205 0.47 11.67 2.98
N ASN A 206 1.18 12.80 2.89
CA ASN A 206 0.87 13.97 3.69
C ASN A 206 -0.48 14.58 3.26
N GLY A 207 -1.37 14.84 4.22
CA GLY A 207 -2.72 15.34 3.94
C GLY A 207 -3.78 14.25 3.73
N PHE A 208 -3.41 12.97 3.73
CA PHE A 208 -4.35 11.87 3.54
C PHE A 208 -5.48 11.88 4.59
N PRO A 209 -6.74 11.66 4.20
CA PRO A 209 -7.86 11.61 5.13
C PRO A 209 -7.64 10.57 6.24
N LYS A 210 -7.89 10.98 7.48
CA LYS A 210 -7.74 10.12 8.67
C LYS A 210 -8.69 8.93 8.67
N LYS A 211 -9.78 9.00 7.91
CA LYS A 211 -10.80 7.98 7.82
C LYS A 211 -11.14 7.77 6.35
N VAL A 212 -11.07 6.53 5.90
CA VAL A 212 -11.34 6.16 4.52
C VAL A 212 -12.32 5.03 4.48
N LEU A 213 -13.34 5.18 3.64
CA LEU A 213 -14.29 4.11 3.38
C LEU A 213 -13.63 3.08 2.47
N VAL A 214 -13.52 1.85 2.97
CA VAL A 214 -13.03 0.70 2.22
C VAL A 214 -14.22 -0.20 1.92
N ARG A 215 -14.43 -0.47 0.64
CA ARG A 215 -15.44 -1.41 0.16
C ARG A 215 -14.84 -2.81 0.00
N PHE A 216 -15.51 -3.81 0.54
CA PHE A 216 -15.20 -5.22 0.38
C PHE A 216 -16.27 -5.85 -0.52
N ASP A 217 -15.91 -6.04 -1.78
CA ASP A 217 -16.71 -6.68 -2.82
C ASP A 217 -15.82 -7.60 -3.67
N VAL A 218 -16.45 -8.39 -4.54
CA VAL A 218 -15.76 -9.26 -5.51
C VAL A 218 -15.29 -8.47 -6.74
N LEU A 219 -15.86 -7.28 -6.95
CA LEU A 219 -15.51 -6.42 -8.07
C LEU A 219 -14.11 -5.84 -7.87
N VAL A 220 -13.20 -6.11 -8.80
CA VAL A 220 -11.86 -5.54 -8.80
C VAL A 220 -11.97 -4.01 -8.75
N ALA A 221 -11.46 -3.42 -7.66
CA ALA A 221 -11.40 -2.00 -7.28
C ALA A 221 -12.10 -1.07 -8.28
N THR A 222 -13.31 -0.62 -7.95
CA THR A 222 -14.09 0.25 -8.83
C THR A 222 -14.42 1.55 -8.10
N GLU A 223 -13.89 2.62 -8.68
CA GLU A 223 -14.24 4.04 -8.60
C GLU A 223 -14.05 4.75 -7.25
N VAL A 224 -13.10 5.68 -7.28
CA VAL A 224 -12.82 6.62 -6.21
C VAL A 224 -13.87 7.74 -6.31
N GLY A 225 -14.98 7.59 -5.60
CA GLY A 225 -15.87 8.70 -5.30
C GLY A 225 -15.18 9.64 -4.32
N ILE A 226 -14.58 10.71 -4.82
CA ILE A 226 -14.24 11.90 -4.05
C ILE A 226 -15.32 12.93 -4.42
N GLU A 227 -16.32 13.10 -3.57
CA GLU A 227 -17.22 14.25 -3.58
C GLU A 227 -16.71 15.34 -2.63
#